data_AF-A0A7L4NAA8-F1
#
_entry.id   AF-A0A7L4NAA8-F1
#
_cell.length_a   1.000
_cell.length_b   1.000
_cell.length_c   1.000
_cell.angle_alpha   90.00
_cell.angle_beta   90.00
_cell.angle_gamma   90.00
#
_symmetry.space_group_name_H-M   'P 1'
#
loop_
_entity.id
_entity.type
_entity.pdbx_description
1 polymer ?
#
loop_
_entity_poly.entity_id
_entity_poly.type
_entity_poly.pdbx_seq_one_letter_code
_entity_poly.pdbx_strand_id
1 'polypeptide(L)'
;SSDNSVSLIAFTTIAFLTIMEFTVYRDTWMKYEYEVDKDFTSKLRINIDITVAMRCQYVGADVLDLAETMVASADGLIYEPVMFDLSPQQKEWQRVLQLIQSRLQEEHSLQDVIFKSAFKSASTALPPREDNSLQSPDACRIHGHLYVNKVAGNFHITVGKAIPHPRGHAHLAALVSHDSYNFSHRIDHLSFGELIPGIINPLDGTEKIASD
;
A
#
# COMPACT_ATOMS: atom_id res chain seq x y z
N SER A 1 -29.22 -57.99 -5.08
CA SER A 1 -28.21 -57.20 -5.82
C SER A 1 -28.59 -55.73 -5.95
N SER A 2 -29.87 -55.36 -5.81
CA SER A 2 -30.35 -53.96 -5.80
C SER A 2 -29.80 -53.13 -4.64
N ASP A 3 -29.78 -53.69 -3.43
CA ASP A 3 -29.57 -52.90 -2.20
C ASP A 3 -28.12 -52.40 -2.06
N ASN A 4 -27.15 -53.21 -2.51
CA ASN A 4 -25.75 -52.81 -2.55
C ASN A 4 -25.48 -51.70 -3.57
N SER A 5 -26.18 -51.71 -4.71
CA SER A 5 -26.02 -50.69 -5.74
C SER A 5 -26.57 -49.34 -5.29
N VAL A 6 -27.71 -49.33 -4.58
CA VAL A 6 -28.29 -48.09 -4.03
C VAL A 6 -27.37 -47.47 -2.99
N SER A 7 -26.80 -48.29 -2.09
CA SER A 7 -25.84 -47.84 -1.08
C SER A 7 -24.57 -47.24 -1.72
N LEU A 8 -24.00 -47.89 -2.75
CA LEU A 8 -22.81 -47.41 -3.45
C LEU A 8 -23.05 -46.06 -4.15
N ILE A 9 -24.23 -45.89 -4.76
CA ILE A 9 -24.63 -44.63 -5.41
C ILE A 9 -24.79 -43.52 -4.35
N ALA A 10 -25.39 -43.84 -3.20
CA ALA A 10 -25.54 -42.88 -2.10
C ALA A 10 -24.18 -42.42 -1.54
N PHE A 11 -23.24 -43.35 -1.29
CA PHE A 11 -21.92 -42.97 -0.77
C PHE A 11 -21.10 -42.15 -1.77
N THR A 12 -21.16 -42.48 -3.06
CA THR A 12 -20.43 -41.73 -4.10
C THR A 12 -21.01 -40.33 -4.29
N THR A 13 -22.34 -40.17 -4.27
CA THR A 13 -22.98 -38.86 -4.33
C THR A 13 -22.68 -38.01 -3.10
N ILE A 14 -22.72 -38.58 -1.89
CA ILE A 14 -22.34 -37.87 -0.65
C ILE A 14 -20.87 -37.46 -0.69
N ALA A 15 -19.96 -38.34 -1.12
CA ALA A 15 -18.54 -38.02 -1.24
C ALA A 15 -18.30 -36.88 -2.25
N PHE A 16 -18.97 -36.93 -3.42
CA PHE A 16 -18.88 -35.88 -4.43
C PHE A 16 -19.38 -34.52 -3.90
N LEU A 17 -20.55 -34.49 -3.24
CA LEU A 17 -21.10 -33.28 -2.65
C LEU A 17 -20.19 -32.73 -1.55
N THR A 18 -19.63 -33.60 -0.70
CA THR A 18 -18.70 -33.18 0.35
C THR A 18 -17.41 -32.59 -0.22
N ILE A 19 -16.88 -33.17 -1.30
CA ILE A 19 -15.70 -32.62 -1.99
C ILE A 19 -16.04 -31.27 -2.63
N MET A 20 -17.17 -31.14 -3.30
CA MET A 20 -17.65 -29.88 -3.89
C MET A 20 -17.83 -28.79 -2.82
N GLU A 21 -18.56 -29.07 -1.75
CA GLU A 21 -18.75 -28.15 -0.63
C GLU A 21 -17.42 -27.77 0.02
N PHE A 22 -16.50 -28.72 0.18
CA PHE A 22 -15.17 -28.41 0.70
C PHE A 22 -14.37 -27.51 -0.24
N THR A 23 -14.47 -27.70 -1.56
CA THR A 23 -13.83 -26.80 -2.52
C THR A 23 -14.44 -25.40 -2.50
N VAL A 24 -15.76 -25.28 -2.34
CA VAL A 24 -16.47 -24.00 -2.23
C VAL A 24 -16.17 -23.30 -0.90
N TYR A 25 -16.14 -24.03 0.22
CA TYR A 25 -15.80 -23.49 1.54
C TYR A 25 -14.36 -22.97 1.61
N ARG A 26 -13.44 -23.60 0.88
CA ARG A 26 -12.08 -23.09 0.73
C ARG A 26 -11.99 -21.84 -0.14
N ASP A 27 -13.02 -21.53 -0.90
CA ASP A 27 -13.07 -20.36 -1.76
C ASP A 27 -13.56 -19.16 -0.94
N THR A 28 -12.68 -18.20 -0.70
CA THR A 28 -13.03 -16.96 -0.01
C THR A 28 -13.77 -16.04 -0.98
N TRP A 29 -14.96 -15.60 -0.59
CA TRP A 29 -15.72 -14.56 -1.29
C TRP A 29 -15.83 -13.35 -0.38
N MET A 30 -15.64 -12.16 -0.94
CA MET A 30 -15.78 -10.91 -0.20
C MET A 30 -17.27 -10.60 -0.07
N LYS A 31 -17.74 -10.33 1.14
CA LYS A 31 -19.11 -9.87 1.39
C LYS A 31 -19.05 -8.45 1.95
N TYR A 32 -19.61 -7.50 1.20
CA TYR A 32 -19.69 -6.11 1.64
C TYR A 32 -20.98 -5.92 2.42
N GLU A 33 -20.86 -5.69 3.73
CA GLU A 33 -21.97 -5.31 4.61
C GLU A 33 -21.69 -3.92 5.20
N TYR A 34 -22.74 -3.10 5.28
CA TYR A 34 -22.64 -1.78 5.88
C TYR A 34 -23.08 -1.86 7.34
N GLU A 35 -22.15 -1.57 8.25
CA GLU A 35 -22.43 -1.44 9.68
C GLU A 35 -22.01 -0.04 10.17
N VAL A 36 -22.66 0.45 11.23
CA VAL A 36 -22.28 1.69 11.89
C VAL A 36 -21.03 1.44 12.73
N ASP A 37 -19.92 2.13 12.41
CA ASP A 37 -18.72 2.10 13.25
C ASP A 37 -19.03 2.72 14.62
N LYS A 38 -18.88 1.92 15.68
CA LYS A 38 -19.07 2.33 17.07
C LYS A 38 -17.75 2.57 17.80
N ASP A 39 -16.61 2.24 17.17
CA ASP A 39 -15.30 2.34 17.78
C ASP A 39 -14.56 3.59 17.33
N PHE A 40 -14.84 4.68 18.04
CA PHE A 40 -14.19 5.97 17.90
C PHE A 40 -12.85 6.07 18.66
N THR A 41 -12.48 5.05 19.43
CA THR A 41 -11.31 5.09 20.32
C THR A 41 -10.08 4.40 19.75
N SER A 42 -10.26 3.47 18.82
CA SER A 42 -9.13 2.81 18.18
C SER A 42 -8.35 3.75 17.27
N LYS A 43 -7.03 3.52 17.22
CA LYS A 43 -6.15 4.18 16.25
C LYS A 43 -6.27 3.49 14.90
N LEU A 44 -6.20 4.27 13.84
CA LEU A 44 -6.10 3.77 12.47
C LEU A 44 -4.64 3.53 12.12
N ARG A 45 -4.35 2.34 11.60
CA ARG A 45 -3.05 2.04 10.99
C ARG A 45 -3.02 2.60 9.57
N ILE A 46 -1.98 3.33 9.21
CA ILE A 46 -1.69 3.73 7.82
C ILE A 46 -0.41 3.01 7.42
N ASN A 47 -0.44 2.24 6.33
CA ASN A 47 0.74 1.61 5.76
C ASN A 47 1.21 2.46 4.58
N ILE A 48 2.50 2.80 4.56
CA ILE A 48 3.08 3.75 3.62
C ILE A 48 4.32 3.11 3.01
N ASP A 49 4.47 3.19 1.71
CA ASP A 49 5.69 2.94 0.95
C ASP A 49 5.71 3.92 -0.23
N ILE A 50 6.45 5.02 -0.06
CA ILE A 50 6.50 6.13 -1.03
C ILE A 50 7.96 6.46 -1.31
N THR A 51 8.34 6.53 -2.57
CA THR A 51 9.66 6.96 -3.00
C THR A 51 9.61 8.38 -3.53
N VAL A 52 10.43 9.28 -2.99
CA VAL A 52 10.52 10.70 -3.38
C VAL A 52 11.88 10.99 -3.97
N ALA A 53 11.96 11.74 -5.06
CA ALA A 53 13.19 12.12 -5.78
C ALA A 53 14.05 13.16 -5.04
N MET A 54 14.18 13.00 -3.72
CA MET A 54 15.05 13.79 -2.86
C MET A 54 15.83 12.87 -1.93
N ARG A 55 17.06 13.27 -1.56
CA ARG A 55 17.85 12.52 -0.58
C ARG A 55 17.18 12.52 0.79
N CYS A 56 17.25 11.40 1.51
CA CYS A 56 16.65 11.20 2.84
C CYS A 56 17.04 12.21 3.92
N GLN A 57 18.17 12.91 3.75
CA GLN A 57 18.61 13.96 4.66
C GLN A 57 17.81 15.27 4.52
N TYR A 58 17.12 15.46 3.39
CA TYR A 58 16.41 16.69 3.04
C TYR A 58 14.90 16.53 2.95
N VAL A 59 14.36 15.33 3.23
CA VAL A 59 12.93 15.06 3.20
C VAL A 59 12.47 14.50 4.54
N GLY A 60 11.31 14.95 4.99
CA GLY A 60 10.64 14.48 6.19
C GLY A 60 9.16 14.25 5.91
N ALA A 61 8.55 13.35 6.66
CA ALA A 61 7.12 13.12 6.63
C ALA A 61 6.50 13.38 8.00
N ASP A 62 5.31 13.97 8.03
CA ASP A 62 4.57 14.33 9.23
C ASP A 62 3.07 14.10 9.05
N VAL A 63 2.38 13.79 10.16
CA VAL A 63 0.92 13.66 10.22
C VAL A 63 0.39 14.75 11.12
N LEU A 64 -0.55 15.54 10.60
CA LEU A 64 -1.28 16.54 11.36
C LEU A 64 -2.76 16.13 11.43
N ASP A 65 -3.27 15.92 12.65
CA ASP A 65 -4.69 15.70 12.89
C ASP A 65 -5.43 17.00 13.20
N LEU A 66 -6.77 16.99 13.15
CA LEU A 66 -7.61 18.13 13.53
C LEU A 66 -7.39 18.62 14.97
N ALA A 67 -6.74 17.82 15.83
CA ALA A 67 -6.37 18.23 17.18
C ALA A 67 -5.03 18.99 17.22
N GLU A 68 -4.39 19.21 16.07
CA GLU A 68 -3.06 19.82 15.91
C GLU A 68 -1.97 19.13 16.76
N THR A 69 -2.23 17.88 17.19
CA THR A 69 -1.27 17.10 17.95
C THR A 69 -0.39 16.35 16.98
N MET A 70 0.91 16.69 16.94
CA MET A 70 1.86 15.88 16.19
C MET A 70 1.91 14.48 16.81
N VAL A 71 1.34 13.52 16.10
CA VAL A 71 1.72 12.13 16.28
C VAL A 71 3.10 12.04 15.65
N ALA A 72 4.15 12.02 16.47
CA ALA A 72 5.53 11.96 16.00
C ALA A 72 5.68 10.79 15.01
N SER A 73 5.75 11.13 13.74
CA SER A 73 5.93 10.23 12.60
C SER A 73 7.29 9.53 12.61
N ALA A 74 8.17 9.90 13.54
CA ALA A 74 9.57 9.49 13.59
C ALA A 74 9.78 8.02 14.03
N ASP A 75 8.88 7.42 14.79
CA ASP A 75 9.11 6.06 15.34
C ASP A 75 8.60 4.93 14.43
N GLY A 76 7.71 5.22 13.46
CA GLY A 76 7.09 4.19 12.60
C GLY A 76 7.54 4.19 11.13
N LEU A 77 8.21 5.26 10.67
CA LEU A 77 8.67 5.40 9.30
C LEU A 77 10.18 5.26 9.20
N ILE A 78 10.62 4.46 8.24
CA ILE A 78 12.01 4.23 7.91
C ILE A 78 12.32 4.96 6.60
N TYR A 79 13.48 5.62 6.58
CA TYR A 79 13.97 6.40 5.43
C TYR A 79 15.17 5.68 4.83
N GLU A 80 14.97 5.05 3.69
CA GLU A 80 15.99 4.27 2.97
C GLU A 80 16.50 5.06 1.75
N PRO A 81 17.80 5.34 1.64
CA PRO A 81 18.38 5.96 0.46
C PRO A 81 18.30 5.02 -0.75
N VAL A 82 17.62 5.44 -1.80
CA VAL A 82 17.43 4.63 -3.02
C VAL A 82 17.67 5.48 -4.28
N MET A 83 17.65 4.84 -5.45
CA MET A 83 17.59 5.55 -6.72
C MET A 83 16.14 5.77 -7.12
N PHE A 84 15.83 6.96 -7.65
CA PHE A 84 14.49 7.25 -8.15
C PHE A 84 14.15 6.38 -9.36
N ASP A 85 15.12 6.29 -10.28
CA ASP A 85 14.99 5.56 -11.53
C ASP A 85 14.86 4.05 -11.30
N LEU A 86 13.79 3.46 -11.83
CA LEU A 86 13.52 2.04 -11.74
C LEU A 86 14.37 1.19 -12.70
N SER A 87 14.68 -0.04 -12.29
CA SER A 87 15.30 -1.06 -13.16
C SER A 87 14.34 -1.49 -14.29
N PRO A 88 14.82 -2.11 -15.38
CA PRO A 88 13.95 -2.59 -16.45
C PRO A 88 12.81 -3.51 -15.99
N GLN A 89 13.11 -4.42 -15.05
CA GLN A 89 12.12 -5.33 -14.46
C GLN A 89 11.08 -4.57 -13.61
N GLN A 90 11.54 -3.61 -12.81
CA GLN A 90 10.67 -2.78 -11.98
C GLN A 90 9.76 -1.89 -12.82
N LYS A 91 10.26 -1.34 -13.94
CA LYS A 91 9.46 -0.54 -14.89
C LYS A 91 8.35 -1.36 -15.53
N GLU A 92 8.62 -2.63 -15.86
CA GLU A 92 7.60 -3.51 -16.42
C GLU A 92 6.52 -3.82 -15.38
N TRP A 93 6.92 -4.12 -14.14
CA TRP A 93 5.99 -4.32 -13.04
C TRP A 93 5.09 -3.10 -12.80
N GLN A 94 5.68 -1.90 -12.76
CA GLN A 94 4.94 -0.66 -12.56
C GLN A 94 3.92 -0.44 -13.69
N ARG A 95 4.27 -0.72 -14.96
CA ARG A 95 3.34 -0.64 -16.08
C ARG A 95 2.16 -1.59 -15.93
N VAL A 96 2.41 -2.83 -15.49
CA VAL A 96 1.36 -3.81 -15.24
C VAL A 96 0.42 -3.33 -14.14
N LEU A 97 0.94 -2.80 -13.02
CA LEU A 97 0.13 -2.23 -11.95
C LEU A 97 -0.73 -1.06 -12.43
N GLN A 98 -0.16 -0.12 -13.18
CA GLN A 98 -0.89 1.04 -13.72
C GLN A 98 -2.00 0.61 -14.69
N LEU A 99 -1.76 -0.42 -15.51
CA LEU A 99 -2.78 -0.98 -16.39
C LEU A 99 -3.94 -1.57 -15.57
N ILE A 100 -3.64 -2.36 -14.55
CA ILE A 100 -4.66 -2.93 -13.67
C ILE A 100 -5.47 -1.84 -12.97
N GLN A 101 -4.79 -0.81 -12.45
CA GLN A 101 -5.42 0.31 -11.77
C GLN A 101 -6.37 1.08 -12.68
N SER A 102 -5.94 1.40 -13.92
CA SER A 102 -6.82 2.08 -14.89
C SER A 102 -8.09 1.30 -15.19
N ARG A 103 -8.01 -0.04 -15.26
CA ARG A 103 -9.19 -0.91 -15.43
C ARG A 103 -10.08 -0.96 -14.19
N LEU A 104 -9.49 -1.06 -13.01
CA LEU A 104 -10.23 -1.05 -11.73
C LEU A 104 -11.01 0.26 -11.53
N GLN A 105 -10.48 1.37 -12.04
CA GLN A 105 -11.12 2.68 -11.92
C GLN A 105 -12.24 2.90 -12.94
N GLU A 106 -12.17 2.27 -14.12
CA GLU A 106 -13.27 2.23 -15.08
C GLU A 106 -14.42 1.33 -14.60
N GLU A 107 -14.08 0.21 -13.94
CA GLU A 107 -15.02 -0.84 -13.58
C GLU A 107 -14.92 -1.20 -12.09
N HIS A 108 -15.54 -0.37 -11.24
CA HIS A 108 -15.59 -0.58 -9.79
C HIS A 108 -16.19 -1.95 -9.38
N SER A 109 -16.95 -2.59 -10.27
CA SER A 109 -17.54 -3.93 -10.07
C SER A 109 -16.53 -5.09 -10.25
N LEU A 110 -15.36 -4.84 -10.85
CA LEU A 110 -14.37 -5.86 -11.18
C LEU A 110 -13.32 -6.10 -10.08
N GLN A 111 -13.38 -5.37 -8.95
CA GLN A 111 -12.43 -5.54 -7.85
C GLN A 111 -12.34 -7.01 -7.40
N ASP A 112 -13.48 -7.69 -7.24
CA ASP A 112 -13.54 -9.09 -6.82
C ASP A 112 -13.05 -10.08 -7.91
N VAL A 113 -13.24 -9.75 -9.20
CA VAL A 113 -12.87 -10.64 -10.32
C VAL A 113 -11.38 -10.55 -10.63
N ILE A 114 -10.81 -9.34 -10.60
CA ILE A 114 -9.36 -9.12 -10.75
C ILE A 114 -8.62 -9.67 -9.52
N PHE A 115 -9.17 -9.53 -8.31
CA PHE A 115 -8.62 -10.12 -7.09
C PHE A 115 -8.44 -11.64 -7.22
N LYS A 116 -9.45 -12.37 -7.74
CA LYS A 116 -9.38 -13.83 -7.91
C LYS A 116 -8.48 -14.27 -9.08
N SER A 117 -8.31 -13.45 -10.11
CA SER A 117 -7.65 -13.86 -11.36
C SER A 117 -6.20 -13.39 -11.51
N ALA A 118 -5.83 -12.22 -10.96
CA ALA A 118 -4.52 -11.61 -11.20
C ALA A 118 -3.49 -11.88 -10.10
N PHE A 119 -3.90 -12.08 -8.83
CA PHE A 119 -2.95 -12.12 -7.69
C PHE A 119 -3.23 -13.21 -6.66
N LYS A 120 -3.50 -14.45 -7.10
CA LYS A 120 -3.74 -15.58 -6.18
C LYS A 120 -2.56 -15.89 -5.23
N SER A 121 -1.35 -15.33 -5.48
CA SER A 121 -0.25 -15.31 -4.50
C SER A 121 0.86 -14.27 -4.77
N ALA A 122 0.69 -13.32 -5.68
CA ALA A 122 1.76 -12.37 -6.03
C ALA A 122 1.60 -11.08 -5.22
N SER A 123 2.66 -10.68 -4.52
CA SER A 123 2.72 -9.41 -3.80
C SER A 123 2.54 -8.26 -4.79
N THR A 124 1.73 -7.26 -4.45
CA THR A 124 1.63 -5.99 -5.20
C THR A 124 2.89 -5.14 -5.03
N ALA A 125 3.75 -5.49 -4.08
CA ALA A 125 4.98 -4.76 -3.80
C ALA A 125 5.93 -4.77 -5.01
N LEU A 126 6.67 -3.67 -5.15
CA LEU A 126 7.73 -3.53 -6.14
C LEU A 126 8.78 -4.65 -5.95
N PRO A 127 9.19 -5.37 -7.01
CA PRO A 127 10.24 -6.38 -6.90
C PRO A 127 11.57 -5.75 -6.47
N PRO A 128 12.43 -6.51 -5.76
CA PRO A 128 13.75 -6.03 -5.39
C PRO A 128 14.56 -5.69 -6.63
N ARG A 129 15.39 -4.65 -6.53
CA ARG A 129 16.24 -4.21 -7.63
C ARG A 129 17.33 -5.26 -7.91
N GLU A 130 17.48 -5.65 -9.18
CA GLU A 130 18.47 -6.66 -9.59
C GLU A 130 19.85 -6.07 -9.92
N ASP A 131 19.93 -4.80 -10.32
CA ASP A 131 21.18 -4.18 -10.77
C ASP A 131 21.98 -3.51 -9.65
N ASN A 132 23.29 -3.78 -9.66
CA ASN A 132 24.27 -3.05 -8.86
C ASN A 132 24.63 -1.73 -9.57
N SER A 133 23.73 -0.76 -9.52
CA SER A 133 24.03 0.57 -10.05
C SER A 133 25.17 1.21 -9.25
N LEU A 134 26.12 1.80 -9.97
CA LEU A 134 27.20 2.62 -9.40
C LEU A 134 26.74 4.05 -9.07
N GLN A 135 25.50 4.39 -9.36
CA GLN A 135 24.97 5.72 -9.09
C GLN A 135 24.73 5.93 -7.60
N SER A 136 25.02 7.14 -7.14
CA SER A 136 24.67 7.54 -5.78
C SER A 136 23.15 7.64 -5.63
N PRO A 137 22.58 7.22 -4.48
CA PRO A 137 21.16 7.43 -4.19
C PRO A 137 20.74 8.90 -4.34
N ASP A 138 19.75 9.14 -5.17
CA ASP A 138 19.16 10.45 -5.47
C ASP A 138 17.73 10.59 -4.92
N ALA A 139 17.16 9.51 -4.39
CA ALA A 139 15.83 9.46 -3.81
C ALA A 139 15.83 8.93 -2.38
N CYS A 140 14.65 9.03 -1.76
CA CYS A 140 14.37 8.48 -0.45
C CYS A 140 13.09 7.67 -0.51
N ARG A 141 13.19 6.40 -0.12
CA ARG A 141 12.05 5.53 0.12
C ARG A 141 11.63 5.68 1.58
N ILE A 142 10.41 6.17 1.76
CA ILE A 142 9.77 6.38 3.05
C ILE A 142 8.76 5.26 3.21
N HIS A 143 9.07 4.28 4.06
CA HIS A 143 8.22 3.11 4.23
C HIS A 143 7.97 2.76 5.70
N GLY A 144 6.86 2.11 5.98
CA GLY A 144 6.52 1.63 7.33
C GLY A 144 5.03 1.75 7.60
N HIS A 145 4.70 1.92 8.89
CA HIS A 145 3.31 2.12 9.29
C HIS A 145 3.21 3.09 10.46
N LEU A 146 2.10 3.82 10.51
CA LEU A 146 1.81 4.80 11.54
C LEU A 146 0.45 4.51 12.16
N TYR A 147 0.31 4.73 13.47
CA TYR A 147 -0.98 4.66 14.16
C TYR A 147 -1.48 6.08 14.43
N VAL A 148 -2.53 6.48 13.74
CA VAL A 148 -3.13 7.82 13.83
C VAL A 148 -4.51 7.77 14.47
N ASN A 149 -5.02 8.90 14.92
CA ASN A 149 -6.40 8.99 15.36
C ASN A 149 -7.36 8.83 14.16
N LYS A 150 -8.51 8.15 14.36
CA LYS A 150 -9.57 7.99 13.34
C LYS A 150 -10.37 9.29 13.13
N VAL A 151 -9.67 10.37 12.79
CA VAL A 151 -10.26 11.69 12.52
C VAL A 151 -9.73 12.20 11.19
N ALA A 152 -10.38 13.21 10.62
CA ALA A 152 -9.81 13.88 9.46
C ALA A 152 -8.44 14.47 9.81
N GLY A 153 -7.52 14.38 8.87
CA GLY A 153 -6.13 14.80 9.04
C GLY A 153 -5.40 14.75 7.70
N ASN A 154 -4.16 15.21 7.72
CA ASN A 154 -3.32 15.24 6.53
C ASN A 154 -1.98 14.57 6.82
N PHE A 155 -1.50 13.81 5.83
CA PHE A 155 -0.13 13.31 5.79
C PHE A 155 0.66 14.18 4.80
N HIS A 156 1.72 14.81 5.29
CA HIS A 156 2.55 15.68 4.49
C HIS A 156 3.96 15.09 4.36
N ILE A 157 4.53 15.27 3.18
CA ILE A 157 5.96 15.07 2.92
C ILE A 157 6.52 16.45 2.59
N THR A 158 7.53 16.88 3.35
CA THR A 158 8.05 18.25 3.34
C THR A 158 9.57 18.27 3.28
N VAL A 159 10.14 19.43 2.92
CA VAL A 159 11.59 19.63 2.96
C VAL A 159 12.06 19.70 4.41
N GLY A 160 13.11 18.93 4.71
CA GLY A 160 13.73 18.84 6.02
C GLY A 160 12.95 17.94 6.97
N LYS A 161 13.68 17.33 7.91
CA LYS A 161 13.04 16.58 9.00
C LYS A 161 12.35 17.56 9.95
N ALA A 162 11.16 17.20 10.41
CA ALA A 162 10.46 17.95 11.45
C ALA A 162 11.31 17.95 12.73
N ILE A 163 11.65 19.12 13.25
CA ILE A 163 12.33 19.24 14.55
C ILE A 163 11.29 19.72 15.58
N PRO A 164 11.05 18.96 16.66
CA PRO A 164 10.15 19.40 17.72
C PRO A 164 10.73 20.66 18.39
N HIS A 165 9.97 21.76 18.38
CA HIS A 165 10.34 23.01 19.03
C HIS A 165 9.31 23.37 20.11
N PRO A 166 9.71 23.93 21.28
CA PRO A 166 8.77 24.22 22.38
C PRO A 166 7.69 25.27 22.07
N ARG A 167 7.80 25.99 20.94
CA ARG A 167 6.89 27.07 20.50
C ARG A 167 6.19 26.77 19.17
N GLY A 168 6.25 25.54 18.66
CA GLY A 168 5.66 25.13 17.39
C GLY A 168 6.54 24.14 16.61
N HIS A 169 6.41 24.11 15.28
CA HIS A 169 7.20 23.24 14.42
C HIS A 169 8.06 24.05 13.45
N ALA A 170 9.32 23.68 13.33
CA ALA A 170 10.26 24.27 12.39
C ALA A 170 10.82 23.16 11.51
N HIS A 171 10.76 23.37 10.20
CA HIS A 171 11.41 22.51 9.22
C HIS A 171 12.84 23.00 9.01
N LEU A 172 13.81 22.08 8.97
CA LEU A 172 15.21 22.40 8.66
C LEU A 172 15.42 22.66 7.14
N ALA A 173 14.59 23.52 6.54
CA ALA A 173 14.65 23.87 5.13
C ALA A 173 15.75 24.91 4.81
N ALA A 174 16.17 25.70 5.81
CA ALA A 174 17.08 26.84 5.63
C ALA A 174 18.52 26.47 5.20
N LEU A 175 18.91 25.20 5.27
CA LEU A 175 20.24 24.71 4.88
C LEU A 175 20.24 23.94 3.54
N VAL A 176 19.07 23.81 2.91
CA VAL A 176 18.89 23.02 1.69
C VAL A 176 18.70 23.96 0.52
N SER A 177 19.60 23.90 -0.48
CA SER A 177 19.46 24.72 -1.68
C SER A 177 18.14 24.43 -2.39
N HIS A 178 17.44 25.46 -2.84
CA HIS A 178 16.22 25.34 -3.63
C HIS A 178 16.42 24.48 -4.89
N ASP A 179 17.62 24.46 -5.45
CA ASP A 179 17.99 23.64 -6.63
C ASP A 179 17.91 22.12 -6.36
N SER A 180 17.74 21.70 -5.11
CA SER A 180 17.63 20.29 -4.74
C SER A 180 16.20 19.84 -4.42
N TYR A 181 15.21 20.72 -4.65
CA TYR A 181 13.80 20.40 -4.41
C TYR A 181 13.25 19.65 -5.61
N ASN A 182 12.96 18.36 -5.43
CA ASN A 182 12.33 17.55 -6.47
C ASN A 182 11.33 16.59 -5.82
N PHE A 183 10.08 17.03 -5.72
CA PHE A 183 8.98 16.23 -5.18
C PHE A 183 8.35 15.26 -6.20
N SER A 184 9.08 14.95 -7.28
CA SER A 184 8.71 13.79 -8.10
C SER A 184 8.66 12.57 -7.18
N HIS A 185 7.57 11.83 -7.24
CA HIS A 185 7.32 10.74 -6.31
C HIS A 185 6.58 9.59 -6.97
N ARG A 186 6.77 8.42 -6.39
CA ARG A 186 6.05 7.20 -6.72
C ARG A 186 5.47 6.63 -5.43
N ILE A 187 4.19 6.27 -5.49
CA ILE A 187 3.50 5.62 -4.39
C ILE A 187 3.55 4.12 -4.68
N ASP A 188 4.49 3.43 -4.04
CA ASP A 188 4.64 1.98 -4.19
C ASP A 188 3.51 1.25 -3.44
N HIS A 189 3.12 1.75 -2.26
CA HIS A 189 1.96 1.27 -1.51
C HIS A 189 1.37 2.33 -0.57
N LEU A 190 0.04 2.47 -0.54
CA LEU A 190 -0.67 3.26 0.46
C LEU A 190 -2.00 2.59 0.85
N SER A 191 -2.13 2.19 2.10
CA SER A 191 -3.35 1.54 2.62
C SER A 191 -3.70 1.95 4.05
N PHE A 192 -4.95 1.70 4.42
CA PHE A 192 -5.50 1.99 5.73
C PHE A 192 -6.01 0.70 6.39
N GLY A 193 -5.65 0.50 7.65
CA GLY A 193 -5.97 -0.69 8.42
C GLY A 193 -4.94 -1.82 8.30
N GLU A 194 -5.40 -3.04 8.56
CA GLU A 194 -4.59 -4.25 8.40
C GLU A 194 -4.38 -4.60 6.93
N LEU A 195 -3.21 -5.16 6.64
CA LEU A 195 -2.85 -5.55 5.28
C LEU A 195 -3.68 -6.76 4.85
N ILE A 196 -4.44 -6.59 3.78
CA ILE A 196 -5.21 -7.68 3.15
C ILE A 196 -4.45 -8.10 1.89
N PRO A 197 -3.93 -9.34 1.83
CA PRO A 197 -3.21 -9.83 0.66
C PRO A 197 -4.06 -9.75 -0.62
N GLY A 198 -3.48 -9.28 -1.71
CA GLY A 198 -4.11 -9.25 -3.04
C GLY A 198 -4.96 -8.01 -3.32
N ILE A 199 -5.13 -7.09 -2.36
CA ILE A 199 -5.77 -5.79 -2.62
C ILE A 199 -4.76 -4.84 -3.26
N ILE A 200 -5.15 -4.24 -4.38
CA ILE A 200 -4.46 -3.10 -5.00
C ILE A 200 -5.20 -1.85 -4.59
N ASN A 201 -4.54 -0.94 -3.87
CA ASN A 201 -5.17 0.29 -3.43
C ASN A 201 -5.19 1.33 -4.57
N PRO A 202 -6.12 2.30 -4.53
CA PRO A 202 -6.28 3.29 -5.60
C PRO A 202 -5.07 4.18 -5.89
N LEU A 203 -4.03 4.19 -5.05
CA LEU A 203 -2.81 4.96 -5.26
C LEU A 203 -1.56 4.09 -5.49
N ASP A 204 -1.68 2.77 -5.37
CA ASP A 204 -0.54 1.86 -5.54
C ASP A 204 -0.03 1.89 -6.99
N GLY A 205 1.29 2.00 -7.17
CA GLY A 205 1.95 2.06 -8.48
C GLY A 205 1.86 3.42 -9.19
N THR A 206 1.23 4.42 -8.58
CA THR A 206 1.11 5.76 -9.17
C THR A 206 2.43 6.52 -9.11
N GLU A 207 2.69 7.33 -10.13
CA GLU A 207 3.88 8.17 -10.22
C GLU A 207 3.49 9.58 -10.70
N LYS A 208 4.13 10.58 -10.10
CA LYS A 208 4.00 11.98 -10.48
C LYS A 208 5.37 12.62 -10.55
N ILE A 209 5.64 13.28 -11.67
CA ILE A 209 6.86 14.05 -11.86
C ILE A 209 6.53 15.51 -11.55
N ALA A 210 7.29 16.10 -10.63
CA ALA A 210 7.18 17.52 -10.32
C ALA A 210 7.66 18.33 -11.54
N SER A 211 6.91 19.37 -11.89
CA SER A 211 7.35 20.35 -12.89
C SER A 211 8.21 21.40 -12.18
N ASP A 212 9.31 21.80 -12.80
CA ASP A 212 10.21 22.87 -12.31
C ASP A 212 9.47 24.19 -12.05
#